data_AF-A0A7V9BFF2-F1
#
_entry.id   AF-A0A7V9BFF2-F1
#
_cell.length_a   1.000
_cell.length_b   1.000
_cell.length_c   1.000
_cell.angle_alpha   90.00
_cell.angle_beta   90.00
_cell.angle_gamma   90.00
#
_symmetry.space_group_name_H-M   'P 1'
#
loop_
_entity.id
_entity.type
_entity.pdbx_description
1 polymer ?
#
loop_
_entity_poly.entity_id
_entity_poly.type
_entity_poly.pdbx_seq_one_letter_code
_entity_poly.pdbx_strand_id
1 'polypeptide(L)'
;MASPYVELEVGERVVKVTNPDKVLFPARGETKLDLVRYYLSVGEGIVRALRERPTQLRRFPDGVEGEQIYQKRVPEKRPDWIEVARVTFPSGRHADELCVTELAQVAWAANLAVVDFHPWPSRRQDVDRPDELRIDIDPQPGTEFADAKVVAALVREALAEIGYT
;
A
#
# COMPACT_ATOMS: atom_id res chain seq x y z
N MET A 1 16.96 -26.44 8.24
CA MET A 1 17.06 -26.09 6.81
C MET A 1 16.75 -24.61 6.66
N ALA A 2 17.45 -23.89 5.78
CA ALA A 2 17.09 -22.50 5.49
C ALA A 2 15.69 -22.45 4.86
N SER A 3 14.88 -21.46 5.24
CA SER A 3 13.58 -21.24 4.60
C SER A 3 13.75 -21.06 3.08
N PRO A 4 12.88 -21.66 2.25
CA PRO A 4 12.94 -21.49 0.81
C PRO A 4 12.79 -20.01 0.45
N TYR A 5 13.47 -19.58 -0.61
CA TYR A 5 13.38 -18.22 -1.13
C TYR A 5 13.58 -18.19 -2.64
N VAL A 6 13.13 -17.09 -3.24
CA VAL A 6 13.37 -16.74 -4.65
C VAL A 6 13.92 -15.32 -4.68
N GLU A 7 14.83 -15.04 -5.61
CA GLU A 7 15.33 -13.69 -5.86
C GLU A 7 14.69 -13.15 -7.14
N LEU A 8 14.20 -11.92 -7.08
CA LEU A 8 13.58 -11.24 -8.20
C LEU A 8 14.37 -9.96 -8.50
N GLU A 9 14.76 -9.78 -9.76
CA GLU A 9 15.31 -8.52 -10.25
C GLU A 9 14.15 -7.53 -10.48
N VAL A 10 14.19 -6.40 -9.78
CA VAL A 10 13.16 -5.35 -9.85
C VAL A 10 13.85 -4.01 -10.04
N GLY A 11 13.95 -3.57 -11.30
CA GLY A 11 14.81 -2.44 -11.65
C GLY A 11 16.27 -2.76 -11.36
N GLU A 12 16.96 -1.89 -10.61
CA GLU A 12 18.36 -2.07 -10.22
C GLU A 12 18.52 -2.88 -8.91
N ARG A 13 17.43 -3.35 -8.31
CA ARG A 13 17.43 -4.06 -7.03
C ARG A 13 17.19 -5.54 -7.20
N VAL A 14 17.79 -6.34 -6.32
CA VAL A 14 17.43 -7.75 -6.12
C VAL A 14 16.59 -7.87 -4.85
N VAL A 15 15.35 -8.35 -4.99
CA VAL A 15 14.41 -8.55 -3.88
C VAL A 15 14.32 -10.03 -3.54
N LYS A 16 14.75 -10.39 -2.33
CA LYS A 16 14.66 -11.75 -1.79
C LYS A 16 13.27 -12.02 -1.19
N VAL A 17 12.46 -12.83 -1.87
CA VAL A 17 11.15 -13.28 -1.40
C VAL A 17 11.31 -14.60 -0.65
N THR A 18 11.09 -14.60 0.66
CA THR A 18 11.18 -15.81 1.51
C THR A 18 9.84 -16.51 1.59
N ASN A 19 9.77 -17.81 1.90
CA ASN A 19 8.51 -18.57 2.00
C ASN A 19 7.54 -18.27 0.82
N PRO A 20 8.02 -18.37 -0.44
CA PRO A 20 7.25 -17.95 -1.61
C PRO A 20 5.92 -18.67 -1.74
N ASP A 21 5.89 -19.96 -1.39
CA ASP A 21 4.72 -20.84 -1.52
C ASP A 21 3.71 -20.68 -0.37
N LYS A 22 3.93 -19.74 0.57
CA LYS A 22 2.97 -19.48 1.65
C LYS A 22 1.67 -18.96 1.03
N VAL A 23 0.58 -19.71 1.18
CA VAL A 23 -0.76 -19.30 0.76
C VAL A 23 -1.21 -18.10 1.59
N LEU A 24 -1.51 -16.98 0.93
CA LEU A 24 -2.07 -15.79 1.57
C LEU A 24 -3.56 -15.64 1.31
N PHE A 25 -4.09 -16.22 0.22
CA PHE A 25 -5.50 -16.15 -0.17
C PHE A 25 -6.10 -17.56 -0.30
N PRO A 26 -6.54 -18.19 0.81
CA PRO A 26 -6.95 -19.60 0.81
C PRO A 26 -8.10 -19.94 -0.14
N ALA A 27 -9.07 -19.03 -0.30
CA ALA A 27 -10.24 -19.25 -1.15
C ALA A 27 -9.91 -19.54 -2.63
N ARG A 28 -8.74 -19.08 -3.10
CA ARG A 28 -8.30 -19.20 -4.49
C ARG A 28 -6.90 -19.83 -4.63
N GLY A 29 -6.19 -19.99 -3.51
CA GLY A 29 -4.89 -20.66 -3.43
C GLY A 29 -3.69 -19.78 -3.76
N GLU A 30 -3.84 -18.46 -3.93
CA GLU A 30 -2.70 -17.60 -4.26
C GLU A 30 -1.70 -17.49 -3.11
N THR A 31 -0.44 -17.53 -3.50
CA THR A 31 0.72 -17.52 -2.62
C THR A 31 1.27 -16.11 -2.42
N LYS A 32 2.22 -15.99 -1.50
CA LYS A 32 2.97 -14.74 -1.30
C LYS A 32 3.76 -14.35 -2.55
N LEU A 33 4.31 -15.31 -3.29
CA LEU A 33 4.99 -15.01 -4.54
C LEU A 33 4.02 -14.47 -5.61
N ASP A 34 2.79 -14.97 -5.64
CA ASP A 34 1.75 -14.46 -6.54
C ASP A 34 1.38 -13.01 -6.20
N LEU A 35 1.26 -12.69 -4.91
CA LEU A 35 1.03 -11.30 -4.46
C LEU A 35 2.18 -10.37 -4.89
N VAL A 36 3.44 -10.80 -4.72
CA VAL A 36 4.60 -10.02 -5.15
C VAL A 36 4.55 -9.81 -6.68
N ARG A 37 4.31 -10.87 -7.45
CA ARG A 37 4.22 -10.80 -8.93
C ARG A 37 3.07 -9.93 -9.40
N TYR A 38 1.93 -9.95 -8.71
CA TYR A 38 0.82 -9.04 -8.99
C TYR A 38 1.25 -7.58 -8.85
N TYR A 39 1.88 -7.21 -7.74
CA TYR A 39 2.35 -5.83 -7.56
C TYR A 39 3.41 -5.42 -8.59
N LEU A 40 4.27 -6.35 -9.03
CA LEU A 40 5.19 -6.11 -10.12
C LEU A 40 4.46 -5.87 -11.46
N SER A 41 3.38 -6.61 -11.75
CA SER A 41 2.64 -6.45 -13.01
C SER A 41 1.85 -5.15 -13.10
N VAL A 42 1.47 -4.56 -11.95
CA VAL A 42 0.81 -3.24 -11.88
C VAL A 42 1.75 -2.12 -11.44
N GLY A 43 3.06 -2.32 -11.64
CA GLY A 43 4.11 -1.49 -11.05
C GLY A 43 3.97 0.03 -11.29
N GLU A 44 3.60 0.44 -12.50
CA GLU A 44 3.38 1.86 -12.83
C GLU A 44 2.25 2.47 -11.96
N GLY A 45 1.12 1.77 -11.85
CA GLY A 45 -0.05 2.23 -11.12
C GLY A 45 0.22 2.32 -9.62
N ILE A 46 0.78 1.26 -9.02
CA ILE A 46 1.05 1.25 -7.57
C ILE A 46 2.14 2.24 -7.19
N VAL A 47 3.20 2.38 -7.99
CA VAL A 47 4.23 3.38 -7.69
C VAL A 47 3.67 4.78 -7.82
N ARG A 48 2.85 5.09 -8.83
CA ARG A 48 2.19 6.40 -8.96
C ARG A 48 1.32 6.71 -7.74
N ALA A 49 0.55 5.74 -7.25
CA ALA A 49 -0.33 5.91 -6.09
C ALA A 49 0.44 6.14 -4.78
N LEU A 50 1.63 5.57 -4.63
CA LEU A 50 2.42 5.63 -3.38
C LEU A 50 3.61 6.61 -3.44
N ARG A 51 3.92 7.17 -4.62
CA ARG A 51 5.17 7.91 -4.87
C ARG A 51 5.33 9.05 -3.89
N GLU A 52 6.39 8.99 -3.10
CA GLU A 52 6.78 9.97 -2.09
C GLU A 52 5.76 10.20 -0.99
N ARG A 53 4.77 9.31 -0.84
CA ARG A 53 3.77 9.38 0.22
C ARG A 53 4.21 8.51 1.39
N PRO A 54 4.27 9.03 2.63
CA PRO A 54 4.30 8.18 3.81
C PRO A 54 3.15 7.18 3.71
N THR A 55 3.41 5.91 3.98
CA THR A 55 2.46 4.82 3.70
C THR A 55 2.39 3.86 4.87
N GLN A 56 1.21 3.74 5.47
CA GLN A 56 0.92 2.72 6.46
C GLN A 56 0.66 1.38 5.76
N LEU A 57 1.07 0.30 6.39
CA LEU A 57 1.09 -1.04 5.79
C LEU A 57 0.09 -1.94 6.51
N ARG A 58 -0.84 -2.54 5.75
CA ARG A 58 -1.75 -3.56 6.27
C ARG A 58 -1.20 -4.94 5.93
N ARG A 59 -0.75 -5.64 6.96
CA ARG A 59 -0.04 -6.93 6.84
C ARG A 59 -0.92 -8.08 7.28
N PHE A 60 -0.77 -9.20 6.58
CA PHE A 60 -1.42 -10.47 6.86
C PHE A 60 -0.38 -11.58 6.88
N PRO A 61 0.47 -11.65 7.93
CA PRO A 61 1.60 -12.57 7.96
C PRO A 61 1.20 -14.02 7.71
N ASP A 62 0.01 -14.43 8.16
CA ASP A 62 -0.56 -15.77 8.07
C ASP A 62 -1.71 -15.91 7.06
N GLY A 63 -1.84 -14.93 6.14
CA GLY A 63 -2.90 -14.89 5.13
C GLY A 63 -4.12 -14.09 5.56
N VAL A 64 -5.00 -13.79 4.61
CA VAL A 64 -6.11 -12.81 4.77
C VAL A 64 -7.21 -13.23 5.74
N GLU A 65 -7.26 -14.51 6.09
CA GLU A 65 -8.18 -15.05 7.12
C GLU A 65 -7.56 -15.03 8.52
N GLY A 66 -6.27 -14.68 8.64
CA GLY A 66 -5.51 -14.64 9.89
C GLY A 66 -5.47 -13.26 10.55
N GLU A 67 -4.48 -13.07 11.42
CA GLU A 67 -4.27 -11.79 12.11
C GLU A 67 -3.88 -10.67 11.12
N GLN A 68 -4.52 -9.53 11.30
CA GLN A 68 -4.22 -8.31 10.57
C GLN A 68 -3.38 -7.35 11.42
N ILE A 69 -2.24 -6.91 10.88
CA ILE A 69 -1.34 -5.96 11.54
C ILE A 69 -1.32 -4.64 10.76
N TYR A 70 -1.79 -3.56 11.38
CA TYR A 70 -1.57 -2.20 10.89
C TYR A 70 -0.21 -1.68 11.37
N GLN A 71 0.73 -1.60 10.45
CA GLN A 71 2.10 -1.19 10.71
C GLN A 71 2.35 0.21 10.15
N LYS A 72 2.50 1.20 11.04
CA LYS A 72 2.91 2.56 10.68
C LYS A 72 4.41 2.66 10.49
N ARG A 73 5.16 2.22 11.51
CA ARG A 73 6.62 2.26 11.53
C ARG A 73 7.21 1.11 10.71
N VAL A 74 8.08 1.42 9.74
CA VAL A 74 8.84 0.36 9.06
C VAL A 74 9.84 -0.31 10.01
N PRO A 75 10.18 -1.59 9.81
CA PRO A 75 11.17 -2.28 10.65
C PRO A 75 12.52 -1.55 10.64
N GLU A 76 13.21 -1.53 11.78
CA GLU A 76 14.57 -0.96 11.87
C GLU A 76 15.56 -1.74 11.01
N LYS A 77 15.46 -3.08 11.05
CA LYS A 77 16.23 -3.96 10.18
C LYS A 77 15.54 -4.06 8.81
N ARG A 78 16.06 -3.28 7.86
CA ARG A 78 15.60 -3.25 6.46
C ARG A 78 16.79 -2.99 5.53
N PRO A 79 16.67 -3.29 4.22
CA PRO A 79 17.66 -2.84 3.25
C PRO A 79 17.84 -1.32 3.28
N ASP A 80 19.06 -0.86 2.98
CA ASP A 80 19.45 0.56 2.98
C ASP A 80 18.67 1.40 1.96
N TRP A 81 18.25 0.79 0.86
CA TRP A 81 17.44 1.40 -0.18
C TRP A 81 15.94 1.53 0.15
N ILE A 82 15.50 1.11 1.35
CA ILE A 82 14.12 1.37 1.79
C ILE A 82 14.01 2.82 2.28
N GLU A 83 13.38 3.65 1.45
CA GLU A 83 13.08 5.04 1.75
C GLU A 83 11.94 5.17 2.77
N VAL A 84 12.06 6.18 3.62
CA VAL A 84 11.10 6.48 4.68
C VAL A 84 10.79 7.97 4.75
N ALA A 85 9.59 8.27 5.26
CA ALA A 85 9.20 9.62 5.62
C ALA A 85 8.81 9.66 7.10
N ARG A 86 9.35 10.65 7.82
CA ARG A 86 8.99 10.87 9.22
C ARG A 86 7.68 11.63 9.30
N VAL A 87 6.74 11.06 10.02
CA VAL A 87 5.44 11.65 10.32
C VAL A 87 5.35 11.93 11.81
N THR A 88 4.88 13.12 12.18
CA THR A 88 4.55 13.47 13.56
C THR A 88 3.04 13.43 13.74
N PHE A 89 2.58 12.71 14.77
CA PHE A 89 1.17 12.63 15.12
C PHE A 89 0.77 13.79 16.05
N PRO A 90 -0.53 14.10 16.18
CA PRO A 90 -1.01 15.15 17.10
C PRO A 90 -0.57 14.97 18.56
N SER A 91 -0.22 13.75 18.96
CA SER A 91 0.33 13.44 20.29
C SER A 91 1.80 13.86 20.50
N GLY A 92 2.48 14.38 19.46
CA GLY A 92 3.93 14.66 19.48
C GLY A 92 4.82 13.44 19.23
N ARG A 93 4.25 12.23 19.20
CA ARG A 93 4.97 11.01 18.80
C ARG A 93 5.24 11.03 17.30
N HIS A 94 6.33 10.40 16.87
CA HIS A 94 6.65 10.26 15.45
C HIS A 94 6.81 8.79 15.04
N ALA A 95 6.66 8.53 13.74
CA ALA A 95 6.97 7.26 13.10
C ALA A 95 7.67 7.51 11.76
N ASP A 96 8.59 6.61 11.40
CA ASP A 96 9.16 6.57 10.08
C ASP A 96 8.35 5.54 9.27
N GLU A 97 7.53 6.03 8.34
CA GLU A 97 6.66 5.21 7.50
C GLU A 97 7.32 4.93 6.15
N LEU A 98 6.90 3.86 5.46
CA LEU A 98 7.43 3.53 4.13
C LEU A 98 7.13 4.68 3.18
N CYS A 99 8.11 5.09 2.37
CA CYS A 99 7.93 6.15 1.39
C CYS A 99 8.40 5.68 0.02
N VAL A 100 7.46 5.24 -0.81
CA VAL A 100 7.77 4.58 -2.08
C VAL A 100 8.35 5.57 -3.09
N THR A 101 9.48 5.22 -3.69
CA THR A 101 10.17 5.96 -4.76
C THR A 101 10.48 5.06 -5.96
N GLU A 102 10.57 3.75 -5.73
CA GLU A 102 10.82 2.71 -6.72
C GLU A 102 9.99 1.43 -6.47
N LEU A 103 9.75 0.64 -7.51
CA LEU A 103 8.89 -0.56 -7.45
C LEU A 103 9.43 -1.65 -6.51
N ALA A 104 10.76 -1.75 -6.37
CA ALA A 104 11.39 -2.73 -5.49
C ALA A 104 10.94 -2.58 -4.02
N GLN A 105 10.60 -1.37 -3.58
CA GLN A 105 10.12 -1.10 -2.22
C GLN A 105 8.71 -1.67 -2.00
N VAL A 106 7.86 -1.67 -3.04
CA VAL A 106 6.53 -2.31 -3.03
C VAL A 106 6.70 -3.84 -2.98
N ALA A 107 7.59 -4.40 -3.81
CA ALA A 107 7.87 -5.84 -3.80
C ALA A 107 8.43 -6.33 -2.44
N TRP A 108 9.32 -5.55 -1.83
CA TRP A 108 9.81 -5.81 -0.47
C TRP A 108 8.69 -5.78 0.57
N ALA A 109 7.80 -4.80 0.51
CA ALA A 109 6.65 -4.71 1.41
C ALA A 109 5.70 -5.91 1.21
N ALA A 110 5.40 -6.29 -0.04
CA ALA A 110 4.59 -7.48 -0.35
C ALA A 110 5.23 -8.77 0.19
N ASN A 111 6.56 -8.90 0.17
CA ASN A 111 7.26 -10.02 0.81
C ASN A 111 7.10 -10.06 2.34
N LEU A 112 6.82 -8.93 2.98
CA LEU A 112 6.42 -8.85 4.40
C LEU A 112 4.93 -9.17 4.62
N ALA A 113 4.25 -9.67 3.60
CA ALA A 113 2.81 -9.94 3.54
C ALA A 113 1.96 -8.67 3.68
N VAL A 114 2.43 -7.54 3.16
CA VAL A 114 1.59 -6.35 2.97
C VAL A 114 0.62 -6.62 1.82
N VAL A 115 -0.66 -6.69 2.14
CA VAL A 115 -1.72 -6.84 1.14
C VAL A 115 -2.24 -5.47 0.71
N ASP A 116 -2.36 -4.52 1.63
CA ASP A 116 -2.89 -3.18 1.34
C ASP A 116 -1.96 -2.07 1.81
N PHE A 117 -1.85 -1.05 0.97
CA PHE A 117 -1.06 0.14 1.21
C PHE A 117 -2.00 1.33 1.48
N HIS A 118 -1.75 2.05 2.57
CA HIS A 118 -2.54 3.20 2.98
C HIS A 118 -1.68 4.48 2.94
N PRO A 119 -1.50 5.08 1.76
CA PRO A 119 -0.69 6.29 1.61
C PRO A 119 -1.39 7.51 2.22
N TRP A 120 -0.62 8.41 2.79
CA TRP A 120 -1.10 9.73 3.20
C TRP A 120 -1.54 10.56 1.98
N PRO A 121 -2.47 11.50 2.12
CA PRO A 121 -2.85 12.43 1.06
C PRO A 121 -1.84 13.57 0.85
N SER A 122 -0.68 13.49 1.50
CA SER A 122 0.45 14.42 1.40
C SER A 122 1.74 13.68 1.00
N ARG A 123 2.78 14.45 0.65
CA ARG A 123 4.10 13.91 0.27
C ARG A 123 5.15 14.19 1.33
N ARG A 124 6.27 13.46 1.30
CA ARG A 124 7.38 13.57 2.26
C ARG A 124 8.02 14.96 2.34
N GLN A 125 7.82 15.81 1.33
CA GLN A 125 8.34 17.18 1.31
C GLN A 125 7.60 18.09 2.31
N ASP A 126 6.30 17.86 2.49
CA ASP A 126 5.45 18.60 3.44
C ASP A 126 4.25 17.71 3.80
N VAL A 127 4.36 17.00 4.92
CA VAL A 127 3.33 16.03 5.35
C VAL A 127 2.06 16.70 5.87
N ASP A 128 2.13 17.98 6.23
CA ASP A 128 1.03 18.78 6.77
C ASP A 128 0.26 19.53 5.65
N ARG A 129 0.72 19.42 4.40
CA ARG A 129 0.08 20.02 3.22
C ARG A 129 -0.36 18.94 2.23
N PRO A 130 -1.60 18.43 2.35
CA PRO A 130 -2.16 17.49 1.39
C PRO A 130 -2.15 18.04 -0.04
N ASP A 131 -1.80 17.18 -1.00
CA ASP A 131 -1.92 17.42 -2.43
C ASP A 131 -3.06 16.60 -3.08
N GLU A 132 -3.77 15.81 -2.28
CA GLU A 132 -4.98 15.07 -2.66
C GLU A 132 -6.15 15.41 -1.73
N LEU A 133 -7.29 15.76 -2.32
CA LEU A 133 -8.59 15.71 -1.66
C LEU A 133 -9.26 14.38 -2.01
N ARG A 134 -9.67 13.61 -1.00
CA ARG A 134 -10.27 12.28 -1.17
C ARG A 134 -11.71 12.31 -0.71
N ILE A 135 -12.62 11.83 -1.56
CA ILE A 135 -14.04 11.69 -1.27
C ILE A 135 -14.33 10.20 -1.15
N ASP A 136 -14.73 9.77 0.04
CA ASP A 136 -15.08 8.39 0.33
C ASP A 136 -16.61 8.25 0.32
N ILE A 137 -17.13 7.42 -0.60
CA ILE A 137 -18.55 7.18 -0.78
C ILE A 137 -18.83 5.77 -0.29
N ASP A 138 -19.36 5.67 0.94
CA ASP A 138 -19.52 4.41 1.63
C ASP A 138 -21.00 4.01 1.73
N PRO A 139 -21.47 3.01 0.96
CA PRO A 139 -22.83 2.48 1.04
C PRO A 139 -23.18 2.05 2.47
N GLN A 140 -24.27 2.59 2.99
CA GLN A 140 -24.81 2.23 4.31
C GLN A 140 -25.75 1.01 4.20
N PRO A 141 -26.10 0.34 5.32
CA PRO A 141 -27.04 -0.78 5.30
C PRO A 141 -28.34 -0.44 4.55
N GLY A 142 -28.69 -1.25 3.56
CA GLY A 142 -29.82 -1.01 2.65
C GLY A 142 -29.46 -0.34 1.33
N THR A 143 -28.17 -0.05 1.08
CA THR A 143 -27.64 0.45 -0.19
C THR A 143 -26.50 -0.46 -0.69
N GLU A 144 -26.20 -0.37 -1.98
CA GLU A 144 -25.21 -1.23 -2.66
C GLU A 144 -24.15 -0.40 -3.40
N PHE A 145 -23.14 -1.09 -3.96
CA PHE A 145 -22.13 -0.45 -4.80
C PHE A 145 -22.72 0.30 -6.01
N ALA A 146 -23.87 -0.15 -6.51
CA ALA A 146 -24.60 0.54 -7.58
C ALA A 146 -25.02 1.96 -7.18
N ASP A 147 -25.45 2.16 -5.93
CA ASP A 147 -25.82 3.47 -5.40
C ASP A 147 -24.60 4.39 -5.29
N ALA A 148 -23.47 3.87 -4.80
CA ALA A 148 -22.21 4.62 -4.74
C ALA A 148 -21.76 5.10 -6.13
N LYS A 149 -21.95 4.31 -7.19
CA LYS A 149 -21.64 4.74 -8.57
C LYS A 149 -22.48 5.93 -9.02
N VAL A 150 -23.77 5.95 -8.66
CA VAL A 150 -24.66 7.07 -8.97
C VAL A 150 -24.19 8.32 -8.24
N VAL A 151 -23.91 8.21 -6.93
CA VAL A 151 -23.41 9.33 -6.13
C VAL A 151 -22.06 9.82 -6.64
N ALA A 152 -21.15 8.93 -7.06
CA ALA A 152 -19.85 9.31 -7.61
C ALA A 152 -19.97 10.15 -8.89
N ALA A 153 -20.95 9.85 -9.75
CA ALA A 153 -21.24 10.64 -10.93
C ALA A 153 -21.72 12.06 -10.57
N LEU A 154 -22.60 12.17 -9.58
CA LEU A 154 -23.09 13.47 -9.07
C LEU A 154 -21.98 14.28 -8.40
N VAL A 155 -21.08 13.63 -7.65
CA VAL A 155 -19.89 14.29 -7.07
C VAL A 155 -19.00 14.85 -8.17
N ARG A 156 -18.76 14.08 -9.24
CA ARG A 156 -18.00 14.56 -10.40
C ARG A 156 -18.65 15.78 -11.06
N GLU A 157 -19.98 15.78 -11.22
CA GLU A 157 -20.72 16.93 -11.75
C GLU A 157 -20.55 18.16 -10.85
N ALA A 158 -20.76 18.01 -9.54
CA ALA A 158 -20.60 19.09 -8.57
C ALA A 158 -19.16 19.66 -8.55
N LEU A 159 -18.14 18.80 -8.61
CA LEU A 159 -16.74 19.23 -8.70
C LEU A 159 -16.44 19.97 -10.01
N ALA A 160 -17.01 19.51 -11.13
CA ALA A 160 -16.84 20.18 -12.42
C ALA A 160 -17.46 21.58 -12.44
N GLU A 161 -18.60 21.79 -11.77
CA GLU A 161 -19.25 23.11 -11.65
C GLU A 161 -18.36 24.16 -10.95
N ILE A 162 -17.50 23.72 -10.04
CA ILE A 162 -16.53 24.58 -9.34
C ILE A 162 -15.10 24.51 -9.95
N GLY A 163 -14.95 23.92 -11.13
CA GLY A 163 -13.70 23.91 -11.89
C GLY A 163 -12.65 22.87 -11.46
N TYR A 164 -13.04 21.87 -10.68
CA TYR A 164 -12.18 20.73 -10.33
C TYR A 164 -12.36 19.57 -11.34
N THR A 165 -11.32 18.74 -11.45
CA THR A 165 -11.26 17.55 -12.33
C THR A 165 -11.19 16.27 -11.55
#